data_AF-A0A7W2CG05-F1
#
_entry.id   AF-A0A7W2CG05-F1
#
_cell.length_a   1.000
_cell.length_b   1.000
_cell.length_c   1.000
_cell.angle_alpha   90.00
_cell.angle_beta   90.00
_cell.angle_gamma   90.00
#
_symmetry.space_group_name_H-M   'P 1'
#
loop_
_entity.id
_entity.type
_entity.pdbx_description
1 polymer ?
#
loop_
_entity_poly.entity_id
_entity_poly.type
_entity_poly.pdbx_seq_one_letter_code
_entity_poly.pdbx_strand_id
1 'polypeptide(L)' 'ERRTDGSVVIEVDVRSPGAFRSWLFGMGDHAVVLSPPEMVADTIAWLRALVNSK' A
#
# COMPACT_ATOMS: atom_id res chain seq x y z
N GLU A 1 10.66 10.12 6.66
CA GLU A 1 10.32 10.81 7.93
C GLU A 1 10.06 9.78 9.02
N ARG A 2 10.51 9.98 10.27
CA ARG A 2 10.18 9.06 11.38
C ARG A 2 9.12 9.72 12.28
N ARG A 3 8.08 8.97 12.62
CA ARG A 3 6.96 9.45 13.43
C ARG A 3 7.10 9.07 14.89
N THR A 4 6.35 9.75 15.75
CA THR A 4 6.39 9.58 17.22
C THR A 4 5.77 8.26 17.69
N ASP A 5 4.92 7.64 16.88
CA ASP A 5 4.36 6.30 17.10
C ASP A 5 5.33 5.15 16.74
N GLY A 6 6.56 5.49 16.33
CA GLY A 6 7.59 4.53 15.92
C GLY A 6 7.56 4.15 14.45
N SER A 7 6.54 4.58 13.68
CA SER A 7 6.45 4.33 12.24
C SER A 7 7.45 5.18 11.44
N VAL A 8 7.67 4.80 10.19
CA VAL A 8 8.49 5.54 9.22
C VAL A 8 7.72 5.77 7.94
N VAL A 9 7.81 6.99 7.40
CA VAL A 9 7.37 7.34 6.06
C VAL A 9 8.56 7.20 5.13
N ILE A 10 8.40 6.39 4.10
CA ILE A 10 9.35 6.22 3.01
C ILE A 10 8.66 6.61 1.70
N GLU A 11 9.44 7.14 0.77
CA GLU A 11 9.01 7.35 -0.60
C GLU A 11 9.48 6.16 -1.43
N VAL A 12 8.61 5.68 -2.32
CA VAL A 12 8.87 4.53 -3.17
C VAL A 12 8.55 4.90 -4.60
N ASP A 13 9.54 4.80 -5.49
CA ASP A 13 9.32 4.97 -6.92
C ASP A 13 8.60 3.76 -7.50
N VAL A 14 7.30 3.92 -7.77
CA VAL A 14 6.47 2.84 -8.32
C VAL A 14 6.49 2.88 -9.85
N ARG A 15 7.17 1.89 -10.45
CA ARG A 15 7.18 1.67 -11.91
C ARG A 15 6.18 0.60 -12.37
N SER A 16 5.73 -0.24 -11.45
CA SER A 16 4.76 -1.30 -11.70
C SER A 16 3.79 -1.39 -10.51
N PRO A 17 2.54 -0.92 -10.66
CA PRO A 17 1.54 -1.01 -9.61
C PRO A 17 1.29 -2.45 -9.15
N GLY A 18 1.34 -3.42 -10.06
CA GLY A 18 1.18 -4.84 -9.72
C GLY A 18 2.27 -5.36 -8.77
N ALA A 19 3.54 -5.08 -9.09
CA ALA A 19 4.66 -5.49 -8.25
C ALA A 19 4.64 -4.78 -6.89
N PHE A 20 4.28 -3.49 -6.89
CA PHE A 20 4.08 -2.73 -5.67
C PHE A 20 3.01 -3.35 -4.77
N ARG A 21 1.86 -3.74 -5.33
CA ARG A 21 0.79 -4.40 -4.57
C ARG A 21 1.23 -5.74 -3.98
N SER A 22 1.96 -6.57 -4.73
CA SER A 22 2.51 -7.83 -4.19
C SER A 22 3.50 -7.59 -3.04
N TRP A 23 4.37 -6.59 -3.16
CA TRP A 23 5.31 -6.21 -2.10
C TRP A 23 4.58 -5.67 -0.85
N LEU A 24 3.61 -4.76 -1.06
CA LEU A 24 2.77 -4.22 0.00
C LEU A 24 1.99 -5.32 0.73
N PHE A 25 1.45 -6.30 -0.02
CA PHE A 25 0.72 -7.44 0.57
C PHE A 25 1.58 -8.23 1.57
N GLY A 26 2.87 -8.38 1.28
CA GLY A 26 3.81 -9.08 2.16
C GLY A 26 4.01 -8.39 3.52
N MET A 27 3.74 -7.09 3.62
CA MET A 27 3.80 -6.35 4.88
C MET A 27 2.51 -6.42 5.69
N GLY A 28 1.38 -6.79 5.07
CA GLY A 28 0.10 -6.94 5.75
C GLY A 28 -0.37 -5.64 6.43
N ASP A 29 -0.66 -5.72 7.73
CA ASP A 29 -1.15 -4.63 8.56
C ASP A 29 -0.05 -3.65 9.04
N HIS A 30 1.22 -3.93 8.73
CA HIS A 30 2.35 -3.08 9.11
C HIS A 30 2.61 -1.91 8.16
N ALA A 31 1.93 -1.86 7.01
CA ALA A 31 2.17 -0.83 5.99
C ALA A 31 0.86 -0.25 5.44
N VAL A 32 0.90 1.04 5.12
CA VAL A 32 -0.21 1.77 4.51
C VAL A 32 0.32 2.71 3.44
N VAL A 33 -0.43 2.83 2.33
CA VAL A 33 -0.15 3.82 1.29
C VAL A 33 -0.75 5.16 1.72
N LEU A 34 0.08 6.20 1.79
CA LEU A 34 -0.35 7.54 2.21
C LEU A 34 -0.67 8.45 1.02
N SER A 35 0.06 8.29 -0.09
CA SER A 35 0.01 9.14 -1.27
C SER A 35 0.66 8.46 -2.47
N PRO A 36 0.36 8.88 -3.71
CA PRO A 36 -0.65 9.87 -4.06
C PRO A 36 -2.08 9.30 -3.94
N PRO A 37 -3.14 10.14 -3.89
CA PRO A 37 -4.53 9.69 -3.61
C PRO A 37 -5.03 8.59 -4.55
N GLU A 38 -4.63 8.63 -5.83
CA GLU A 38 -4.95 7.61 -6.82
C GLU A 38 -4.35 6.24 -6.48
N MET A 39 -3.17 6.20 -5.85
CA MET A 39 -2.52 4.96 -5.44
C MET A 39 -3.17 4.37 -4.18
N VAL A 40 -3.64 5.25 -3.28
CA VAL A 40 -4.46 4.85 -2.13
C VAL A 40 -5.77 4.22 -2.62
N ALA A 41 -6.44 4.87 -3.58
CA ALA A 41 -7.68 4.36 -4.16
C ALA A 41 -7.50 3.02 -4.88
N ASP A 42 -6.45 2.86 -5.69
CA ASP A 42 -6.12 1.59 -6.36
C ASP A 42 -5.87 0.46 -5.34
N THR A 43 -5.09 0.74 -4.28
CA THR A 43 -4.79 -0.24 -3.22
C THR A 43 -6.06 -0.69 -2.50
N ILE A 44 -6.94 0.25 -2.12
CA ILE A 44 -8.22 -0.07 -1.48
C ILE A 44 -9.12 -0.89 -2.41
N ALA A 45 -9.23 -0.49 -3.68
CA ALA A 45 -10.06 -1.19 -4.66
C ALA A 45 -9.58 -2.63 -4.87
N TRP A 46 -8.27 -2.83 -4.99
CA TRP A 46 -7.66 -4.15 -5.13
C TRP A 46 -7.85 -5.03 -3.90
N LEU A 47 -7.60 -4.52 -2.68
CA LEU A 47 -7.83 -5.29 -1.45
C LEU A 47 -9.31 -5.70 -1.29
N ARG A 48 -10.25 -4.82 -1.63
CA ARG A 48 -11.69 -5.16 -1.64
C ARG A 48 -12.01 -6.25 -2.66
N ALA A 49 -11.41 -6.20 -3.85
CA ALA A 49 -11.61 -7.22 -4.86
C ALA A 49 -11.11 -8.60 -4.38
N LEU A 50 -9.96 -8.66 -3.70
CA LEU A 50 -9.43 -9.91 -3.14
C LEU A 50 -10.39 -10.56 -2.13
N VAL A 51 -11.01 -9.76 -1.26
CA VAL A 51 -12.00 -10.27 -0.28
C VAL A 51 -13.28 -10.75 -0.97
N ASN A 52 -13.63 -10.13 -2.10
CA ASN A 52 -14.84 -10.46 -2.86
C ASN A 52 -14.63 -11.55 -3.92
N SER A 53 -13.38 -11.94 -4.21
CA SER A 53 -13.06 -13.08 -5.06
C SER A 53 -13.33 -14.39 -4.31
N LYS A 54 -14.55 -14.90 -4.45
CA LYS A 54 -14.89 -16.30 -4.18
C LYS A 54 -14.68 -17.15 -5.42
#